data_AF-A0A562GMC1-F1
#
_entry.id   AF-A0A562GMC1-F1
#
_cell.length_a   1.000
_cell.length_b   1.000
_cell.length_c   1.000
_cell.angle_alpha   90.00
_cell.angle_beta   90.00
_cell.angle_gamma   90.00
#
_symmetry.space_group_name_H-M   'P 1'
#
loop_
_entity.id
_entity.type
_entity.pdbx_description
1 polymer ?
#
loop_
_entity_poly.entity_id
_entity_poly.type
_entity_poly.pdbx_seq_one_letter_code
_entity_poly.pdbx_strand_id
1 'polypeptide(L)'
;MRKINYLKSAVITFVFLLASSAAVPVSASYAAGDNASSGLWDNTAIGENASTSLWQGTAIGTSTTSAVWAAAVGYKANSESTTTALGSSAAALGNFDVAIGNNSSTTYKDVTIGASASTSGSESVTIGAGTNTVWSDTTLLGKDAETTGSLSAVAGTGAQAAYRSTAYGYGAAATATQSTAIGTGASANATNSVALGAGSVADRTNTVSVGSSGNERQLTNVADGIESTDVITVRQLNQFGQKLDKVGAMSAAISGLRPMPHDPKAPLQLLAGGGNYNGRWAAAVGVGFYAHEKFLLKLGMAFCASEKMGQLGLEWKWGRASKKATAATGGDTTVTALQATARQLQAQLKQQQNQNQKQQDQQQDQIKQLQDQIKRLLNTQANPS
;
A
#
# COMPACT_ATOMS: atom_id res chain seq x y z
N MET A 1 -104.68 -44.56 29.74
CA MET A 1 -104.51 -45.15 31.08
C MET A 1 -103.37 -44.45 31.78
N ARG A 2 -103.64 -44.02 33.02
CA ARG A 2 -102.77 -43.59 34.14
C ARG A 2 -101.51 -42.74 33.83
N LYS A 3 -101.53 -41.42 34.08
CA LYS A 3 -101.59 -40.68 35.37
C LYS A 3 -100.18 -40.48 35.97
N ILE A 4 -99.67 -39.23 36.05
CA ILE A 4 -99.64 -38.35 37.27
C ILE A 4 -98.21 -38.34 37.86
N ASN A 5 -97.54 -37.25 38.26
CA ASN A 5 -97.93 -35.85 38.51
C ASN A 5 -96.71 -34.93 38.78
N TYR A 6 -96.93 -33.63 38.46
CA TYR A 6 -96.63 -32.36 39.18
C TYR A 6 -95.23 -32.11 39.80
N LEU A 7 -94.64 -30.91 39.71
CA LEU A 7 -95.27 -29.59 39.94
C LEU A 7 -94.71 -28.48 39.03
N LYS A 8 -95.62 -27.56 38.71
CA LYS A 8 -95.41 -26.24 38.10
C LYS A 8 -95.16 -25.17 39.18
N SER A 9 -94.68 -24.02 38.70
CA SER A 9 -94.72 -22.64 39.25
C SER A 9 -93.40 -22.17 39.88
N ALA A 10 -92.82 -21.01 39.55
CA ALA A 10 -93.30 -19.86 38.81
C ALA A 10 -92.15 -19.02 38.22
N VAL A 11 -92.44 -18.42 37.05
CA VAL A 11 -92.07 -17.07 36.58
C VAL A 11 -91.17 -16.24 37.52
N ILE A 12 -90.04 -15.75 37.01
CA ILE A 12 -89.63 -14.32 37.03
C ILE A 12 -88.41 -14.15 36.10
N THR A 13 -88.64 -13.44 35.00
CA THR A 13 -87.62 -12.77 34.20
C THR A 13 -87.02 -11.65 35.04
N PHE A 14 -85.71 -11.65 35.28
CA PHE A 14 -85.00 -10.46 35.77
C PHE A 14 -83.61 -10.37 35.13
N VAL A 15 -83.55 -9.64 34.02
CA VAL A 15 -82.34 -8.94 33.56
C VAL A 15 -82.21 -7.72 34.46
N PHE A 16 -81.12 -7.58 35.23
CA PHE A 16 -80.49 -6.28 35.50
C PHE A 16 -79.08 -6.44 36.10
N LEU A 17 -78.12 -6.09 35.25
CA LEU A 17 -76.86 -5.40 35.49
C LEU A 17 -76.64 -4.86 36.93
N LEU A 18 -75.56 -5.31 37.58
CA LEU A 18 -74.83 -4.55 38.62
C LEU A 18 -73.33 -4.77 38.41
N ALA A 19 -72.72 -3.81 37.73
CA ALA A 19 -71.28 -3.61 37.73
C ALA A 19 -70.84 -3.09 39.11
N SER A 20 -69.87 -3.74 39.74
CA SER A 20 -68.83 -3.09 40.57
C SER A 20 -67.89 -4.11 41.19
N SER A 21 -66.94 -4.60 40.39
CA SER A 21 -65.53 -4.51 40.80
C SER A 21 -64.82 -4.00 39.56
N ALA A 22 -64.08 -2.91 39.70
CA ALA A 22 -63.26 -2.40 38.61
C ALA A 22 -62.26 -3.50 38.26
N ALA A 23 -62.54 -4.27 37.21
CA ALA A 23 -61.54 -5.10 36.58
C ALA A 23 -60.44 -4.13 36.14
N VAL A 24 -59.31 -4.15 36.84
CA VAL A 24 -58.04 -3.66 36.29
C VAL A 24 -57.96 -4.26 34.88
N PRO A 25 -57.78 -3.47 33.81
CA PRO A 25 -57.71 -4.04 32.48
C PRO A 25 -56.58 -5.07 32.46
N VAL A 26 -56.96 -6.34 32.44
CA VAL A 26 -56.06 -7.45 32.20
C VAL A 26 -55.67 -7.32 30.73
N SER A 27 -54.54 -6.64 30.47
CA SER A 27 -53.78 -6.65 29.21
C SER A 27 -54.63 -6.90 27.96
N ALA A 28 -55.21 -5.84 27.40
CA ALA A 28 -56.14 -5.98 26.27
C ALA A 28 -55.39 -6.34 24.99
N SER A 29 -55.66 -7.52 24.45
CA SER A 29 -55.26 -7.89 23.08
C SER A 29 -56.27 -7.35 22.06
N TYR A 30 -55.80 -6.94 20.89
CA TYR A 30 -56.60 -6.39 19.81
C TYR A 30 -56.52 -7.29 18.57
N ALA A 31 -57.67 -7.66 18.01
CA ALA A 31 -57.77 -8.38 16.74
C ALA A 31 -58.77 -7.68 15.81
N ALA A 32 -58.36 -7.37 14.57
CA ALA A 32 -59.21 -6.74 13.57
C ALA A 32 -58.95 -7.31 12.16
N GLY A 33 -60.01 -7.72 11.45
CA GLY A 33 -59.93 -8.36 10.13
C GLY A 33 -60.57 -9.75 10.12
N ASP A 34 -60.94 -10.22 8.94
CA ASP A 34 -61.57 -11.53 8.78
C ASP A 34 -60.62 -12.64 9.25
N ASN A 35 -61.07 -13.50 10.16
CA ASN A 35 -60.28 -14.58 10.77
C ASN A 35 -58.97 -14.09 11.45
N ALA A 36 -58.87 -12.82 11.83
CA ALA A 36 -57.78 -12.33 12.66
C ALA A 36 -57.88 -12.94 14.08
N SER A 37 -56.75 -13.39 14.63
CA SER A 37 -56.68 -13.96 15.98
C SER A 37 -55.54 -13.32 16.77
N SER A 38 -55.85 -12.81 17.95
CA SER A 38 -54.85 -12.34 18.90
C SER A 38 -54.81 -13.27 20.10
N GLY A 39 -53.64 -13.52 20.67
CA GLY A 39 -53.53 -14.23 21.94
C GLY A 39 -53.98 -13.38 23.13
N LEU A 40 -53.49 -13.74 24.31
CA LEU A 40 -54.09 -13.29 25.57
C LEU A 40 -53.56 -11.94 26.07
N TRP A 41 -52.24 -11.73 26.11
CA TRP A 41 -51.63 -10.57 26.80
C TRP A 41 -50.99 -9.58 25.82
N ASP A 42 -51.59 -8.38 25.73
CA ASP A 42 -51.04 -7.20 25.04
C ASP A 42 -50.63 -7.44 23.58
N ASN A 43 -51.43 -8.21 22.85
CA ASN A 43 -51.18 -8.49 21.44
C ASN A 43 -51.92 -7.54 20.51
N THR A 44 -51.42 -7.35 19.29
CA THR A 44 -52.10 -6.62 18.21
C THR A 44 -52.09 -7.45 16.93
N ALA A 45 -53.25 -7.90 16.45
CA ALA A 45 -53.44 -8.61 15.19
C ALA A 45 -54.36 -7.79 14.27
N ILE A 46 -53.86 -7.32 13.13
CA ILE A 46 -54.63 -6.48 12.19
C ILE A 46 -54.46 -7.00 10.76
N GLY A 47 -55.53 -7.45 10.12
CA GLY A 47 -55.54 -7.96 8.75
C GLY A 47 -56.24 -9.31 8.63
N GLU A 48 -56.68 -9.65 7.41
CA GLU A 48 -57.29 -10.96 7.14
C GLU A 48 -56.29 -12.09 7.48
N ASN A 49 -56.71 -13.06 8.29
CA ASN A 49 -55.87 -14.17 8.77
C ASN A 49 -54.59 -13.72 9.54
N ALA A 50 -54.52 -12.50 10.07
CA ALA A 50 -53.43 -12.08 10.93
C ALA A 50 -53.50 -12.81 12.27
N SER A 51 -52.40 -13.41 12.73
CA SER A 51 -52.34 -14.17 13.98
C SER A 51 -51.18 -13.75 14.88
N THR A 52 -51.45 -13.56 16.17
CA THR A 52 -50.39 -13.47 17.18
C THR A 52 -50.45 -14.65 18.14
N SER A 53 -49.33 -14.99 18.76
CA SER A 53 -49.28 -15.96 19.85
C SER A 53 -49.66 -15.32 21.20
N LEU A 54 -49.13 -15.82 22.31
CA LEU A 54 -49.63 -15.55 23.66
C LEU A 54 -49.36 -14.13 24.17
N TRP A 55 -48.12 -13.62 24.05
CA TRP A 55 -47.63 -12.44 24.79
C TRP A 55 -46.96 -11.43 23.86
N GLN A 56 -47.44 -10.18 23.91
CA GLN A 56 -46.77 -9.00 23.35
C GLN A 56 -46.32 -9.17 21.89
N GLY A 57 -47.13 -9.86 21.08
CA GLY A 57 -46.94 -10.02 19.65
C GLY A 57 -47.66 -8.93 18.85
N THR A 58 -47.05 -8.48 17.76
CA THR A 58 -47.68 -7.54 16.81
C THR A 58 -47.69 -8.17 15.42
N ALA A 59 -48.86 -8.48 14.87
CA ALA A 59 -49.04 -8.99 13.51
C ALA A 59 -49.93 -8.02 12.71
N ILE A 60 -49.37 -7.32 11.71
CA ILE A 60 -50.11 -6.34 10.89
C ILE A 60 -49.95 -6.66 9.40
N GLY A 61 -51.05 -7.03 8.74
CA GLY A 61 -51.12 -7.37 7.31
C GLY A 61 -51.84 -8.70 7.07
N THR A 62 -52.28 -8.94 5.84
CA THR A 62 -52.96 -10.20 5.47
C THR A 62 -52.02 -11.41 5.63
N SER A 63 -52.51 -12.45 6.30
CA SER A 63 -51.81 -13.72 6.59
C SER A 63 -50.49 -13.54 7.35
N THR A 64 -50.39 -12.51 8.19
CA THR A 64 -49.21 -12.22 9.01
C THR A 64 -49.22 -13.04 10.29
N THR A 65 -48.07 -13.57 10.71
CA THR A 65 -47.95 -14.32 11.98
C THR A 65 -46.83 -13.75 12.84
N SER A 66 -47.13 -13.51 14.11
CA SER A 66 -46.16 -13.03 15.11
C SER A 66 -46.20 -13.89 16.37
N ALA A 67 -45.05 -14.39 16.80
CA ALA A 67 -44.92 -15.14 18.04
C ALA A 67 -44.78 -14.20 19.26
N VAL A 68 -44.18 -14.71 20.33
CA VAL A 68 -44.03 -14.02 21.63
C VAL A 68 -42.96 -12.94 21.52
N TRP A 69 -43.21 -11.74 22.06
CA TRP A 69 -42.27 -10.60 21.99
C TRP A 69 -41.77 -10.29 20.57
N ALA A 70 -42.63 -10.50 19.58
CA ALA A 70 -42.28 -10.40 18.18
C ALA A 70 -43.11 -9.34 17.45
N ALA A 71 -42.60 -8.86 16.33
CA ALA A 71 -43.29 -7.90 15.49
C ALA A 71 -43.21 -8.32 14.02
N ALA A 72 -44.33 -8.73 13.44
CA ALA A 72 -44.51 -9.04 12.03
C ALA A 72 -45.40 -7.99 11.36
N VAL A 73 -44.92 -7.36 10.28
CA VAL A 73 -45.68 -6.34 9.54
C VAL A 73 -45.49 -6.53 8.03
N GLY A 74 -46.57 -6.81 7.30
CA GLY A 74 -46.61 -6.99 5.85
C GLY A 74 -47.32 -8.26 5.41
N TYR A 75 -47.79 -8.32 4.16
CA TYR A 75 -48.46 -9.53 3.61
C TYR A 75 -47.60 -10.77 3.79
N LYS A 76 -48.09 -11.78 4.52
CA LYS A 76 -47.38 -13.04 4.85
C LYS A 76 -46.06 -12.87 5.63
N ALA A 77 -45.89 -11.77 6.36
CA ALA A 77 -44.73 -11.67 7.26
C ALA A 77 -44.83 -12.70 8.39
N ASN A 78 -43.72 -13.36 8.73
CA ASN A 78 -43.63 -14.35 9.80
C ASN A 78 -42.50 -13.97 10.76
N SER A 79 -42.82 -13.79 12.04
CA SER A 79 -41.87 -13.41 13.09
C SER A 79 -41.97 -14.42 14.23
N GLU A 80 -40.91 -15.21 14.44
CA GLU A 80 -40.79 -16.15 15.56
C GLU A 80 -40.49 -15.42 16.89
N SER A 81 -40.27 -16.16 17.99
CA SER A 81 -40.21 -15.54 19.32
C SER A 81 -39.01 -14.59 19.48
N THR A 82 -39.27 -13.38 19.99
CA THR A 82 -38.27 -12.32 20.21
C THR A 82 -37.63 -11.82 18.92
N THR A 83 -38.42 -11.60 17.86
CA THR A 83 -37.91 -11.20 16.54
C THR A 83 -38.65 -10.02 15.94
N THR A 84 -38.14 -9.49 14.83
CA THR A 84 -38.84 -8.48 14.02
C THR A 84 -38.81 -8.87 12.56
N ALA A 85 -39.98 -9.00 11.92
CA ALA A 85 -40.15 -9.22 10.49
C ALA A 85 -40.97 -8.08 9.86
N LEU A 86 -40.36 -7.25 9.00
CA LEU A 86 -41.01 -6.12 8.33
C LEU A 86 -40.86 -6.22 6.81
N GLY A 87 -41.97 -6.36 6.10
CA GLY A 87 -42.03 -6.48 4.64
C GLY A 87 -42.91 -7.64 4.20
N SER A 88 -43.39 -7.61 2.96
CA SER A 88 -44.19 -8.72 2.43
C SER A 88 -43.33 -9.98 2.35
N SER A 89 -43.80 -11.07 2.95
CA SER A 89 -43.10 -12.35 3.09
C SER A 89 -41.76 -12.26 3.82
N ALA A 90 -41.54 -11.22 4.65
CA ALA A 90 -40.38 -11.17 5.55
C ALA A 90 -40.49 -12.29 6.59
N ALA A 91 -39.41 -13.04 6.82
CA ALA A 91 -39.39 -14.21 7.69
C ALA A 91 -38.21 -14.13 8.68
N ALA A 92 -38.51 -13.82 9.94
CA ALA A 92 -37.55 -13.89 11.05
C ALA A 92 -37.78 -15.19 11.83
N LEU A 93 -36.96 -16.22 11.56
CA LEU A 93 -37.24 -17.61 11.97
C LEU A 93 -36.42 -18.08 13.19
N GLY A 94 -35.34 -17.38 13.52
CA GLY A 94 -34.50 -17.62 14.69
C GLY A 94 -34.74 -16.64 15.81
N ASN A 95 -34.48 -17.04 17.05
CA ASN A 95 -34.59 -16.13 18.20
C ASN A 95 -33.63 -14.93 18.05
N PHE A 96 -34.09 -13.72 18.39
CA PHE A 96 -33.36 -12.45 18.27
C PHE A 96 -33.12 -11.96 16.84
N ASP A 97 -33.77 -12.56 15.85
CA ASP A 97 -33.66 -12.16 14.45
C ASP A 97 -34.33 -10.82 14.13
N VAL A 98 -33.77 -10.12 13.15
CA VAL A 98 -34.39 -8.97 12.49
C VAL A 98 -34.39 -9.21 10.99
N ALA A 99 -35.56 -9.37 10.36
CA ALA A 99 -35.76 -9.49 8.91
C ALA A 99 -36.51 -8.25 8.39
N ILE A 100 -35.89 -7.41 7.55
CA ILE A 100 -36.54 -6.22 7.00
C ILE A 100 -36.37 -6.20 5.48
N GLY A 101 -37.46 -6.37 4.74
CA GLY A 101 -37.48 -6.36 3.29
C GLY A 101 -38.52 -7.30 2.71
N ASN A 102 -38.93 -7.06 1.46
CA ASN A 102 -39.80 -8.02 0.77
C ASN A 102 -39.04 -9.33 0.56
N ASN A 103 -39.60 -10.47 1.01
CA ASN A 103 -38.97 -11.78 0.96
C ASN A 103 -37.60 -11.85 1.69
N SER A 104 -37.34 -10.99 2.67
CA SER A 104 -36.14 -11.13 3.50
C SER A 104 -36.27 -12.32 4.45
N SER A 105 -35.23 -13.13 4.64
CA SER A 105 -35.26 -14.28 5.54
C SER A 105 -34.01 -14.37 6.43
N THR A 106 -34.19 -14.72 7.69
CA THR A 106 -33.10 -14.97 8.63
C THR A 106 -33.45 -16.14 9.54
N THR A 107 -32.42 -16.84 10.04
CA THR A 107 -32.62 -18.09 10.77
C THR A 107 -32.01 -18.16 12.18
N TYR A 108 -31.02 -17.33 12.56
CA TYR A 108 -30.44 -17.46 13.90
C TYR A 108 -29.60 -16.27 14.42
N LYS A 109 -30.22 -15.42 15.25
CA LYS A 109 -29.62 -14.23 15.88
C LYS A 109 -28.99 -13.26 14.87
N ASP A 110 -29.57 -13.14 13.69
CA ASP A 110 -29.02 -12.29 12.64
C ASP A 110 -29.87 -11.03 12.40
N VAL A 111 -29.23 -10.02 11.79
CA VAL A 111 -29.91 -8.84 11.25
C VAL A 111 -29.82 -8.88 9.74
N THR A 112 -30.94 -9.02 9.05
CA THR A 112 -31.03 -9.11 7.59
C THR A 112 -31.95 -8.01 7.06
N ILE A 113 -31.38 -7.09 6.28
CA ILE A 113 -32.09 -5.93 5.74
C ILE A 113 -31.89 -5.85 4.22
N GLY A 114 -32.95 -6.02 3.45
CA GLY A 114 -32.95 -5.93 2.00
C GLY A 114 -34.02 -6.80 1.36
N ALA A 115 -34.54 -6.37 0.20
CA ALA A 115 -35.45 -7.21 -0.57
C ALA A 115 -34.72 -8.48 -1.03
N SER A 116 -35.33 -9.64 -0.80
CA SER A 116 -34.77 -10.97 -1.08
C SER A 116 -33.41 -11.25 -0.42
N ALA A 117 -33.07 -10.52 0.65
CA ALA A 117 -31.88 -10.79 1.44
C ALA A 117 -32.10 -12.04 2.31
N SER A 118 -31.13 -12.93 2.36
CA SER A 118 -31.18 -14.15 3.16
C SER A 118 -29.92 -14.27 4.02
N THR A 119 -30.08 -14.51 5.32
CA THR A 119 -28.98 -14.89 6.20
C THR A 119 -29.29 -16.23 6.87
N SER A 120 -28.48 -17.25 6.59
CA SER A 120 -28.58 -18.57 7.23
C SER A 120 -27.37 -18.90 8.10
N GLY A 121 -26.49 -17.90 8.31
CA GLY A 121 -25.40 -17.97 9.27
C GLY A 121 -25.92 -17.89 10.71
N SER A 122 -25.02 -17.51 11.60
CA SER A 122 -25.37 -17.15 12.97
C SER A 122 -24.66 -15.87 13.38
N GLU A 123 -25.32 -15.06 14.19
CA GLU A 123 -24.72 -13.86 14.80
C GLU A 123 -24.16 -12.89 13.74
N SER A 124 -24.85 -12.76 12.60
CA SER A 124 -24.40 -11.98 11.44
C SER A 124 -25.27 -10.75 11.17
N VAL A 125 -24.70 -9.78 10.46
CA VAL A 125 -25.41 -8.59 9.97
C VAL A 125 -25.29 -8.53 8.46
N THR A 126 -26.41 -8.57 7.75
CA THR A 126 -26.49 -8.55 6.29
C THR A 126 -27.40 -7.41 5.85
N ILE A 127 -26.86 -6.45 5.09
CA ILE A 127 -27.61 -5.32 4.55
C ILE A 127 -27.33 -5.20 3.06
N GLY A 128 -28.34 -5.46 2.24
CA GLY A 128 -28.26 -5.40 0.77
C GLY A 128 -29.39 -6.18 0.11
N ALA A 129 -29.89 -5.69 -1.04
CA ALA A 129 -30.91 -6.43 -1.77
C ALA A 129 -30.29 -7.66 -2.46
N GLY A 130 -30.96 -8.81 -2.35
CA GLY A 130 -30.56 -10.07 -2.99
C GLY A 130 -29.31 -10.74 -2.42
N THR A 131 -28.81 -10.28 -1.28
CA THR A 131 -27.62 -10.88 -0.62
C THR A 131 -27.95 -12.24 -0.02
N ASN A 132 -27.00 -13.17 -0.04
CA ASN A 132 -27.13 -14.49 0.56
C ASN A 132 -25.93 -14.79 1.47
N THR A 133 -26.10 -14.62 2.78
CA THR A 133 -25.06 -14.81 3.78
C THR A 133 -25.25 -16.14 4.50
N VAL A 134 -24.40 -17.12 4.20
CA VAL A 134 -24.49 -18.48 4.80
C VAL A 134 -23.48 -18.71 5.93
N TRP A 135 -22.59 -17.76 6.16
CA TRP A 135 -21.49 -17.86 7.12
C TRP A 135 -21.80 -17.15 8.43
N SER A 136 -21.30 -17.72 9.52
CA SER A 136 -21.43 -17.15 10.87
C SER A 136 -20.44 -16.02 11.15
N ASP A 137 -20.82 -15.16 12.12
CA ASP A 137 -20.00 -14.07 12.64
C ASP A 137 -19.57 -13.08 11.56
N THR A 138 -20.48 -12.76 10.62
CA THR A 138 -20.16 -11.89 9.49
C THR A 138 -20.84 -10.53 9.56
N THR A 139 -20.25 -9.55 8.89
CA THR A 139 -20.90 -8.27 8.60
C THR A 139 -20.81 -8.02 7.10
N LEU A 140 -21.94 -7.94 6.41
CA LEU A 140 -22.04 -7.73 4.97
C LEU A 140 -22.91 -6.51 4.70
N LEU A 141 -22.33 -5.47 4.12
CA LEU A 141 -22.99 -4.19 3.82
C LEU A 141 -22.80 -3.83 2.34
N GLY A 142 -23.74 -4.18 1.48
CA GLY A 142 -23.67 -3.82 0.06
C GLY A 142 -24.51 -4.72 -0.84
N LYS A 143 -24.98 -4.15 -1.95
CA LYS A 143 -25.58 -4.92 -3.04
C LYS A 143 -24.50 -5.78 -3.71
N ASP A 144 -24.80 -7.04 -4.01
CA ASP A 144 -23.86 -8.02 -4.59
C ASP A 144 -22.56 -8.22 -3.77
N ALA A 145 -22.50 -7.73 -2.52
CA ALA A 145 -21.41 -8.08 -1.63
C ALA A 145 -21.50 -9.55 -1.25
N GLU A 146 -20.35 -10.17 -0.97
CA GLU A 146 -20.26 -11.59 -0.67
C GLU A 146 -19.26 -11.85 0.46
N THR A 147 -19.68 -12.61 1.46
CA THR A 147 -18.78 -13.25 2.41
C THR A 147 -18.57 -14.69 1.97
N THR A 148 -17.32 -15.12 1.83
CA THR A 148 -16.96 -16.50 1.43
C THR A 148 -16.34 -17.32 2.58
N GLY A 149 -16.39 -16.77 3.79
CA GLY A 149 -16.04 -17.48 5.01
C GLY A 149 -16.51 -16.75 6.27
N SER A 150 -16.57 -17.47 7.39
CA SER A 150 -16.95 -16.93 8.70
C SER A 150 -15.96 -15.86 9.19
N LEU A 151 -16.39 -15.08 10.20
CA LEU A 151 -15.57 -14.03 10.84
C LEU A 151 -15.10 -12.95 9.85
N SER A 152 -15.89 -12.67 8.82
CA SER A 152 -15.53 -11.75 7.73
C SER A 152 -16.37 -10.48 7.75
N ALA A 153 -15.78 -9.39 7.29
CA ALA A 153 -16.43 -8.08 7.21
C ALA A 153 -16.33 -7.51 5.79
N VAL A 154 -17.46 -7.15 5.21
CA VAL A 154 -17.57 -6.65 3.84
C VAL A 154 -18.41 -5.39 3.84
N ALA A 155 -17.90 -4.31 3.25
CA ALA A 155 -18.67 -3.10 3.01
C ALA A 155 -18.33 -2.51 1.64
N GLY A 156 -19.30 -2.51 0.73
CA GLY A 156 -19.14 -2.03 -0.63
C GLY A 156 -19.92 -2.88 -1.64
N THR A 157 -20.41 -2.26 -2.71
CA THR A 157 -21.07 -3.00 -3.79
C THR A 157 -20.07 -3.92 -4.49
N GLY A 158 -20.42 -5.20 -4.63
CA GLY A 158 -19.55 -6.21 -5.25
C GLY A 158 -18.27 -6.54 -4.47
N ALA A 159 -18.15 -6.10 -3.21
CA ALA A 159 -17.00 -6.42 -2.38
C ALA A 159 -17.06 -7.87 -1.89
N GLN A 160 -15.89 -8.50 -1.69
CA GLN A 160 -15.78 -9.90 -1.29
C GLN A 160 -14.74 -10.10 -0.19
N ALA A 161 -15.07 -10.85 0.86
CA ALA A 161 -14.11 -11.24 1.90
C ALA A 161 -14.20 -12.73 2.27
N ALA A 162 -13.04 -13.38 2.35
CA ALA A 162 -12.88 -14.77 2.78
C ALA A 162 -12.84 -14.91 4.31
N TYR A 163 -12.53 -16.12 4.80
CA TYR A 163 -12.44 -16.43 6.23
C TYR A 163 -11.52 -15.45 6.98
N ARG A 164 -12.01 -14.88 8.08
CA ARG A 164 -11.28 -13.88 8.92
C ARG A 164 -10.76 -12.66 8.15
N SER A 165 -11.43 -12.28 7.06
CA SER A 165 -10.93 -11.23 6.15
C SER A 165 -11.84 -10.01 6.13
N THR A 166 -11.30 -8.88 5.69
CA THR A 166 -12.03 -7.62 5.61
C THR A 166 -11.91 -7.00 4.22
N ALA A 167 -13.04 -6.65 3.60
CA ALA A 167 -13.08 -5.94 2.32
C ALA A 167 -13.92 -4.66 2.43
N TYR A 168 -13.32 -3.51 2.13
CA TYR A 168 -13.98 -2.20 2.18
C TYR A 168 -13.77 -1.44 0.87
N GLY A 169 -14.85 -1.12 0.16
CA GLY A 169 -14.84 -0.36 -1.10
C GLY A 169 -15.54 -1.08 -2.25
N TYR A 170 -15.89 -0.34 -3.31
CA TYR A 170 -16.53 -0.92 -4.50
C TYR A 170 -15.61 -1.97 -5.15
N GLY A 171 -16.08 -3.22 -5.25
CA GLY A 171 -15.29 -4.32 -5.80
C GLY A 171 -13.99 -4.64 -5.03
N ALA A 172 -13.87 -4.24 -3.76
CA ALA A 172 -12.72 -4.63 -2.94
C ALA A 172 -12.75 -6.15 -2.69
N ALA A 173 -11.60 -6.81 -2.81
CA ALA A 173 -11.50 -8.27 -2.82
C ALA A 173 -10.42 -8.76 -1.84
N ALA A 174 -10.84 -9.23 -0.67
CA ALA A 174 -10.00 -9.86 0.34
C ALA A 174 -10.19 -11.39 0.26
N THR A 175 -9.64 -12.00 -0.79
CA THR A 175 -9.96 -13.37 -1.24
C THR A 175 -9.16 -14.46 -0.52
N ALA A 176 -8.10 -14.09 0.19
CA ALA A 176 -7.29 -15.01 0.98
C ALA A 176 -7.63 -14.96 2.47
N THR A 177 -7.36 -16.03 3.20
CA THR A 177 -7.57 -16.08 4.65
C THR A 177 -6.81 -14.99 5.40
N GLN A 178 -7.45 -14.36 6.38
CA GLN A 178 -6.87 -13.27 7.18
C GLN A 178 -6.40 -12.06 6.34
N SER A 179 -6.95 -11.87 5.14
CA SER A 179 -6.56 -10.76 4.27
C SER A 179 -7.40 -9.51 4.52
N THR A 180 -6.87 -8.36 4.14
CA THR A 180 -7.57 -7.07 4.26
C THR A 180 -7.43 -6.29 2.98
N ALA A 181 -8.54 -5.94 2.33
CA ALA A 181 -8.57 -5.10 1.13
C ALA A 181 -9.35 -3.82 1.43
N ILE A 182 -8.69 -2.66 1.39
CA ILE A 182 -9.30 -1.36 1.67
C ILE A 182 -9.09 -0.44 0.48
N GLY A 183 -10.15 -0.15 -0.26
CA GLY A 183 -10.17 0.74 -1.43
C GLY A 183 -10.93 0.13 -2.60
N THR A 184 -11.45 0.97 -3.48
CA THR A 184 -12.12 0.54 -4.72
C THR A 184 -11.19 -0.35 -5.55
N GLY A 185 -11.62 -1.59 -5.83
CA GLY A 185 -10.82 -2.58 -6.56
C GLY A 185 -9.51 -3.00 -5.89
N ALA A 186 -9.32 -2.73 -4.59
CA ALA A 186 -8.19 -3.26 -3.85
C ALA A 186 -8.27 -4.80 -3.76
N SER A 187 -7.15 -5.49 -3.91
CA SER A 187 -7.11 -6.95 -4.03
C SER A 187 -6.03 -7.54 -3.12
N ALA A 188 -6.46 -8.20 -2.05
CA ALA A 188 -5.59 -8.91 -1.10
C ALA A 188 -5.74 -10.42 -1.33
N ASN A 189 -4.85 -10.97 -2.17
CA ASN A 189 -4.93 -12.34 -2.69
C ASN A 189 -4.02 -13.34 -1.96
N ALA A 190 -3.24 -12.86 -0.98
CA ALA A 190 -2.37 -13.72 -0.19
C ALA A 190 -2.77 -13.76 1.29
N THR A 191 -2.48 -14.87 1.95
CA THR A 191 -2.81 -15.07 3.36
C THR A 191 -2.17 -14.00 4.24
N ASN A 192 -2.92 -13.47 5.20
CA ASN A 192 -2.42 -12.43 6.12
C ASN A 192 -1.78 -11.23 5.39
N SER A 193 -2.38 -10.82 4.26
CA SER A 193 -1.91 -9.68 3.47
C SER A 193 -2.89 -8.52 3.51
N VAL A 194 -2.39 -7.30 3.31
CA VAL A 194 -3.16 -6.07 3.32
C VAL A 194 -2.96 -5.33 2.00
N ALA A 195 -4.01 -5.14 1.22
CA ALA A 195 -4.04 -4.24 0.08
C ALA A 195 -4.68 -2.91 0.50
N LEU A 196 -3.88 -1.85 0.59
CA LEU A 196 -4.30 -0.54 1.07
C LEU A 196 -4.29 0.49 -0.07
N GLY A 197 -5.47 1.01 -0.40
CA GLY A 197 -5.71 1.99 -1.47
C GLY A 197 -6.37 1.39 -2.70
N ALA A 198 -7.03 2.25 -3.49
CA ALA A 198 -7.75 1.83 -4.70
C ALA A 198 -6.83 1.14 -5.71
N GLY A 199 -7.21 -0.03 -6.21
CA GLY A 199 -6.41 -0.81 -7.16
C GLY A 199 -5.08 -1.34 -6.61
N SER A 200 -4.84 -1.28 -5.29
CA SER A 200 -3.68 -1.93 -4.68
C SER A 200 -3.79 -3.45 -4.77
N VAL A 201 -2.67 -4.12 -4.96
CA VAL A 201 -2.59 -5.58 -5.05
C VAL A 201 -1.58 -6.09 -4.02
N ALA A 202 -2.05 -6.95 -3.11
CA ALA A 202 -1.21 -7.67 -2.16
C ALA A 202 -1.26 -9.17 -2.49
N ASP A 203 -0.22 -9.65 -3.17
CA ASP A 203 -0.08 -11.01 -3.71
C ASP A 203 0.99 -11.85 -2.97
N ARG A 204 1.50 -11.31 -1.85
CA ARG A 204 2.49 -11.96 -1.00
C ARG A 204 2.01 -12.09 0.44
N THR A 205 2.22 -13.27 1.02
CA THR A 205 1.87 -13.58 2.42
C THR A 205 2.58 -12.64 3.39
N ASN A 206 1.90 -12.21 4.46
CA ASN A 206 2.46 -11.34 5.51
C ASN A 206 3.01 -10.01 4.96
N THR A 207 2.28 -9.35 4.06
CA THR A 207 2.70 -8.05 3.50
C THR A 207 1.59 -7.01 3.54
N VAL A 208 2.01 -5.75 3.55
CA VAL A 208 1.14 -4.60 3.26
C VAL A 208 1.56 -4.04 1.91
N SER A 209 0.68 -4.06 0.93
CA SER A 209 0.84 -3.39 -0.35
C SER A 209 0.06 -2.09 -0.37
N VAL A 210 0.75 -1.00 -0.67
CA VAL A 210 0.14 0.33 -0.81
C VAL A 210 -0.13 0.70 -2.27
N GLY A 211 0.05 -0.23 -3.22
CA GLY A 211 -0.07 0.03 -4.64
C GLY A 211 -0.09 -1.25 -5.47
N SER A 212 0.25 -1.14 -6.74
CA SER A 212 0.42 -2.28 -7.63
C SER A 212 1.62 -2.03 -8.55
N SER A 213 2.05 -3.04 -9.31
CA SER A 213 3.18 -2.89 -10.23
C SER A 213 2.94 -1.73 -11.21
N GLY A 214 3.85 -0.76 -11.22
CA GLY A 214 3.75 0.45 -12.05
C GLY A 214 2.80 1.52 -11.51
N ASN A 215 2.16 1.29 -10.36
CA ASN A 215 1.27 2.22 -9.66
C ASN A 215 1.65 2.28 -8.17
N GLU A 216 2.94 2.49 -7.90
CA GLU A 216 3.47 2.62 -6.55
C GLU A 216 2.97 3.91 -5.89
N ARG A 217 2.80 3.87 -4.57
CA ARG A 217 2.46 5.06 -3.77
C ARG A 217 3.61 5.44 -2.87
N GLN A 218 3.78 6.74 -2.68
CA GLN A 218 4.72 7.26 -1.68
C GLN A 218 4.13 7.14 -0.28
N LEU A 219 4.95 6.74 0.69
CA LEU A 219 4.64 6.83 2.10
C LEU A 219 5.25 8.13 2.63
N THR A 220 4.41 9.12 2.95
CA THR A 220 4.83 10.44 3.44
C THR A 220 4.48 10.63 4.91
N ASN A 221 5.10 11.61 5.57
CA ASN A 221 4.92 11.90 7.01
C ASN A 221 5.38 10.74 7.93
N VAL A 222 6.42 10.02 7.50
CA VAL A 222 7.05 8.94 8.27
C VAL A 222 8.18 9.52 9.12
N ALA A 223 8.15 9.27 10.43
CA ALA A 223 9.24 9.60 11.34
C ALA A 223 10.48 8.74 11.05
N ASP A 224 11.65 9.19 11.50
CA ASP A 224 12.87 8.40 11.34
C ASP A 224 12.79 7.10 12.14
N GLY A 225 13.19 5.99 11.51
CA GLY A 225 13.24 4.70 12.16
C GLY A 225 14.28 4.65 13.27
N ILE A 226 13.96 3.95 14.36
CA ILE A 226 14.81 3.80 15.55
C ILE A 226 15.18 2.34 15.72
N GLU A 227 14.20 1.44 15.59
CA GLU A 227 14.39 0.01 15.70
C GLU A 227 14.80 -0.63 14.35
N SER A 228 15.36 -1.83 14.41
CA SER A 228 15.85 -2.55 13.22
C SER A 228 14.77 -2.93 12.20
N THR A 229 13.49 -2.87 12.59
CA THR A 229 12.32 -3.18 11.76
C THR A 229 11.52 -1.95 11.33
N ASP A 230 11.98 -0.75 11.68
CA ASP A 230 11.32 0.50 11.29
C ASP A 230 11.61 0.86 9.83
N VAL A 231 10.72 1.65 9.24
CA VAL A 231 10.94 2.24 7.92
C VAL A 231 12.08 3.27 7.99
N ILE A 232 13.03 3.17 7.08
CA ILE A 232 14.09 4.18 6.90
C ILE A 232 13.56 5.34 6.05
N THR A 233 13.75 6.57 6.52
CA THR A 233 13.35 7.76 5.75
C THR A 233 14.43 8.20 4.77
N VAL A 234 14.03 8.98 3.75
CA VAL A 234 14.99 9.61 2.81
C VAL A 234 16.01 10.49 3.54
N ARG A 235 15.62 11.09 4.66
CA ARG A 235 16.54 11.89 5.48
C ARG A 235 17.66 11.05 6.09
N GLN A 236 17.34 9.89 6.67
CA GLN A 236 18.35 8.96 7.20
C GLN A 236 19.26 8.43 6.09
N LEU A 237 18.69 8.09 4.93
CA LEU A 237 19.46 7.66 3.76
C LEU A 237 20.42 8.75 3.26
N ASN A 238 19.98 10.01 3.20
CA ASN A 238 20.83 11.14 2.82
C ASN A 238 21.97 11.38 3.83
N GLN A 239 21.71 11.23 5.13
CA GLN A 239 22.76 11.30 6.16
C GLN A 239 23.79 10.19 5.99
N PHE A 240 23.34 8.97 5.66
CA PHE A 240 24.24 7.86 5.34
C PHE A 240 25.08 8.13 4.07
N GLY A 241 24.45 8.66 3.01
CA GLY A 241 25.16 9.07 1.79
C GLY A 241 26.24 10.11 2.05
N GLN A 242 25.93 11.14 2.85
CA GLN A 242 26.93 12.14 3.26
C GLN A 242 28.09 11.54 4.05
N LYS A 243 27.86 10.47 4.82
CA LYS A 243 28.94 9.75 5.52
C LYS A 243 29.81 8.97 4.54
N LEU A 244 29.23 8.32 3.54
CA LEU A 244 29.96 7.64 2.47
C LEU A 244 30.81 8.61 1.65
N ASP A 245 30.30 9.79 1.33
CA ASP A 245 31.05 10.80 0.58
C ASP A 245 32.31 11.24 1.33
N LYS A 246 32.21 11.43 2.66
CA LYS A 246 33.36 11.73 3.53
C LYS A 246 34.40 10.60 3.49
N VAL A 247 33.95 9.34 3.55
CA VAL A 247 34.85 8.17 3.49
C VAL A 247 35.54 8.06 2.12
N GLY A 248 34.81 8.29 1.03
CA GLY A 248 35.38 8.31 -0.32
C GLY A 248 36.46 9.38 -0.48
N ALA A 249 36.20 10.59 0.00
CA ALA A 249 37.15 11.70 -0.06
C ALA A 249 38.40 11.39 0.76
N MET A 250 38.23 10.86 1.99
CA MET A 250 39.35 10.44 2.83
C MET A 250 40.19 9.35 2.16
N SER A 251 39.56 8.37 1.52
CA SER A 251 40.27 7.29 0.81
C SER A 251 41.08 7.84 -0.36
N ALA A 252 40.52 8.77 -1.13
CA ALA A 252 41.23 9.47 -2.19
C ALA A 252 42.43 10.27 -1.65
N ALA A 253 42.26 10.95 -0.51
CA ALA A 253 43.33 11.73 0.11
C ALA A 253 44.47 10.81 0.58
N ILE A 254 44.12 9.67 1.18
CA ILE A 254 45.07 8.64 1.62
C ILE A 254 45.86 8.07 0.44
N SER A 255 45.22 7.81 -0.71
CA SER A 255 45.89 7.33 -1.93
C SER A 255 46.96 8.31 -2.45
N GLY A 256 46.79 9.60 -2.14
CA GLY A 256 47.77 10.65 -2.43
C GLY A 256 49.04 10.61 -1.56
N LEU A 257 49.08 9.84 -0.46
CA LEU A 257 50.23 9.74 0.44
C LEU A 257 51.36 8.92 -0.19
N ARG A 258 52.06 9.53 -1.14
CA ARG A 258 53.13 8.94 -1.93
C ARG A 258 54.51 9.33 -1.37
N PRO A 259 55.32 8.37 -0.92
CA PRO A 259 56.69 8.62 -0.50
C PRO A 259 57.59 8.96 -1.68
N MET A 260 58.60 9.77 -1.40
CA MET A 260 59.70 10.01 -2.31
C MET A 260 60.64 8.79 -2.36
N PRO A 261 61.44 8.63 -3.43
CA PRO A 261 62.46 7.59 -3.52
C PRO A 261 63.39 7.55 -2.30
N HIS A 262 63.90 6.36 -1.98
CA HIS A 262 64.77 6.14 -0.82
C HIS A 262 66.02 7.05 -0.83
N ASP A 263 66.25 7.75 0.28
CA ASP A 263 67.49 8.46 0.60
C ASP A 263 68.12 7.86 1.88
N PRO A 264 69.33 7.28 1.81
CA PRO A 264 70.01 6.67 2.97
C PRO A 264 70.25 7.62 4.15
N LYS A 265 70.31 8.94 3.92
CA LYS A 265 70.53 9.95 4.97
C LYS A 265 69.23 10.48 5.58
N ALA A 266 68.08 10.18 4.98
CA ALA A 266 66.76 10.67 5.40
C ALA A 266 65.70 9.55 5.27
N PRO A 267 65.73 8.52 6.15
CA PRO A 267 64.81 7.38 6.07
C PRO A 267 63.36 7.72 6.45
N LEU A 268 63.13 8.81 7.20
CA LEU A 268 61.81 9.28 7.60
C LEU A 268 61.31 10.38 6.67
N GLN A 269 60.07 10.28 6.20
CA GLN A 269 59.42 11.22 5.30
C GLN A 269 58.05 11.64 5.83
N LEU A 270 57.70 12.91 5.66
CA LEU A 270 56.35 13.43 5.88
C LEU A 270 55.56 13.38 4.58
N LEU A 271 54.32 12.91 4.65
CA LEU A 271 53.41 12.71 3.53
C LEU A 271 52.20 13.61 3.71
N ALA A 272 51.71 14.21 2.63
CA ALA A 272 50.45 14.95 2.61
C ALA A 272 49.68 14.61 1.33
N GLY A 273 48.37 14.49 1.43
CA GLY A 273 47.50 14.14 0.32
C GLY A 273 46.16 14.86 0.42
N GLY A 274 45.60 15.23 -0.72
CA GLY A 274 44.25 15.78 -0.82
C GLY A 274 43.38 14.87 -1.66
N GLY A 275 42.13 14.68 -1.26
CA GLY A 275 41.19 13.83 -1.96
C GLY A 275 39.86 14.54 -2.13
N ASN A 276 39.28 14.42 -3.31
CA ASN A 276 37.91 14.83 -3.56
C ASN A 276 37.07 13.61 -3.93
N TYR A 277 35.86 13.54 -3.37
CA TYR A 277 34.85 12.57 -3.79
C TYR A 277 33.47 13.21 -3.68
N ASN A 278 32.71 13.19 -4.78
CA ASN A 278 31.35 13.74 -4.85
C ASN A 278 31.24 15.18 -4.28
N GLY A 279 32.21 16.04 -4.61
CA GLY A 279 32.24 17.42 -4.13
C GLY A 279 32.74 17.60 -2.68
N ARG A 280 32.97 16.52 -1.93
CA ARG A 280 33.58 16.56 -0.60
C ARG A 280 35.10 16.47 -0.69
N TRP A 281 35.79 17.38 -0.02
CA TRP A 281 37.26 17.36 0.11
C TRP A 281 37.69 16.77 1.45
N ALA A 282 38.77 16.00 1.42
CA ALA A 282 39.46 15.50 2.61
C ALA A 282 40.97 15.75 2.47
N ALA A 283 41.63 15.88 3.60
CA ALA A 283 43.08 15.99 3.68
C ALA A 283 43.63 14.78 4.42
N ALA A 284 44.80 14.31 4.00
CA ALA A 284 45.52 13.23 4.63
C ALA A 284 46.94 13.69 4.97
N VAL A 285 47.45 13.23 6.10
CA VAL A 285 48.84 13.36 6.51
C VAL A 285 49.37 11.99 6.88
N GLY A 286 50.65 11.75 6.65
CA GLY A 286 51.26 10.47 6.97
C GLY A 286 52.75 10.55 7.17
N VAL A 287 53.31 9.43 7.59
CA VAL A 287 54.76 9.24 7.71
C VAL A 287 55.15 7.99 6.92
N GLY A 288 56.23 8.10 6.14
CA GLY A 288 56.89 6.99 5.48
C GLY A 288 58.24 6.74 6.14
N PHE A 289 58.55 5.49 6.48
CA PHE A 289 59.83 5.12 7.09
C PHE A 289 60.48 3.96 6.33
N TYR A 290 61.62 4.22 5.70
CA TYR A 290 62.45 3.19 5.06
C TYR A 290 63.32 2.48 6.10
N ALA A 291 62.89 1.31 6.57
CA ALA A 291 63.73 0.50 7.48
C ALA A 291 64.93 -0.12 6.76
N HIS A 292 64.85 -0.27 5.42
CA HIS A 292 65.93 -0.75 4.56
C HIS A 292 65.74 -0.18 3.14
N GLU A 293 66.77 -0.26 2.27
CA GLU A 293 66.70 0.23 0.87
C GLU A 293 65.55 -0.36 0.04
N LYS A 294 65.03 -1.53 0.47
CA LYS A 294 63.99 -2.28 -0.22
C LYS A 294 62.69 -2.39 0.57
N PHE A 295 62.62 -1.86 1.78
CA PHE A 295 61.46 -2.01 2.65
C PHE A 295 61.01 -0.65 3.19
N LEU A 296 59.74 -0.35 2.97
CA LEU A 296 59.09 0.88 3.41
C LEU A 296 57.84 0.57 4.22
N LEU A 297 57.74 1.20 5.38
CA LEU A 297 56.53 1.28 6.19
C LEU A 297 55.86 2.63 5.96
N LYS A 298 54.53 2.65 5.81
CA LYS A 298 53.70 3.85 5.67
C LYS A 298 52.60 3.85 6.71
N LEU A 299 52.43 4.99 7.36
CA LEU A 299 51.31 5.26 8.26
C LEU A 299 50.64 6.55 7.77
N GLY A 300 49.31 6.61 7.79
CA GLY A 300 48.58 7.80 7.36
C GLY A 300 47.26 7.97 8.07
N MET A 301 46.82 9.21 8.20
CA MET A 301 45.52 9.59 8.71
C MET A 301 44.89 10.60 7.77
N ALA A 302 43.60 10.41 7.47
CA ALA A 302 42.78 11.37 6.75
C ALA A 302 41.67 11.93 7.60
N PHE A 303 41.29 13.16 7.26
CA PHE A 303 40.33 13.98 7.98
C PHE A 303 39.36 14.59 6.97
N CYS A 304 38.07 14.47 7.27
CA CYS A 304 37.01 15.13 6.53
C CYS A 304 35.96 15.65 7.51
N ALA A 305 35.98 16.97 7.76
CA ALA A 305 35.20 17.59 8.84
C ALA A 305 35.41 16.86 10.19
N SER A 306 34.36 16.24 10.74
CA SER A 306 34.41 15.49 12.01
C SER A 306 34.92 14.05 11.89
N GLU A 307 34.95 13.49 10.67
CA GLU A 307 35.30 12.09 10.45
C GLU A 307 36.82 11.92 10.27
N LYS A 308 37.33 10.77 10.73
CA LYS A 308 38.75 10.41 10.69
C LYS A 308 38.91 9.00 10.14
N MET A 309 40.00 8.77 9.42
CA MET A 309 40.34 7.45 8.90
C MET A 309 41.86 7.22 8.97
N GLY A 310 42.30 6.00 9.22
CA GLY A 310 43.71 5.63 9.28
C GLY A 310 44.11 4.63 8.19
N GLN A 311 45.37 4.63 7.80
CA GLN A 311 45.98 3.60 6.96
C GLN A 311 47.32 3.09 7.52
N LEU A 312 47.62 1.84 7.20
CA LEU A 312 48.92 1.18 7.37
C LEU A 312 49.29 0.53 6.03
N GLY A 313 50.47 0.85 5.52
CA GLY A 313 50.99 0.31 4.26
C GLY A 313 52.38 -0.28 4.43
N LEU A 314 52.62 -1.44 3.82
CA LEU A 314 53.93 -2.08 3.74
C LEU A 314 54.31 -2.21 2.27
N GLU A 315 55.54 -1.87 1.92
CA GLU A 315 56.01 -1.89 0.53
C GLU A 315 57.41 -2.53 0.46
N TRP A 316 57.56 -3.53 -0.41
CA TRP A 316 58.79 -4.32 -0.55
C TRP A 316 59.24 -4.37 -2.01
N LYS A 317 60.51 -4.00 -2.28
CA LYS A 317 61.11 -4.01 -3.62
C LYS A 317 61.95 -5.27 -3.88
N TRP A 318 61.63 -6.03 -4.95
CA TRP A 318 62.43 -7.16 -5.44
C TRP A 318 63.08 -6.87 -6.80
N GLY A 319 64.37 -7.20 -6.96
CA GLY A 319 65.12 -7.03 -8.22
C GLY A 319 66.65 -6.88 -8.04
N ARG A 320 67.43 -7.19 -9.09
CA ARG A 320 68.89 -6.94 -9.16
C ARG A 320 69.13 -5.52 -9.68
N ALA A 321 69.96 -4.74 -9.00
CA ALA A 321 70.37 -3.43 -9.48
C ALA A 321 71.15 -3.61 -10.79
N SER A 322 70.57 -3.20 -11.93
CA SER A 322 71.36 -3.03 -13.15
C SER A 322 72.40 -1.93 -12.89
N LYS A 323 73.67 -2.20 -13.21
CA LYS A 323 74.78 -1.26 -12.99
C LYS A 323 74.41 0.10 -13.59
N LYS A 324 74.46 1.14 -12.74
CA LYS A 324 74.31 2.55 -13.13
C LYS A 324 75.15 2.84 -14.38
N ALA A 325 74.54 3.40 -15.41
CA ALA A 325 75.27 4.25 -16.34
C ALA A 325 75.89 5.37 -15.51
N THR A 326 77.21 5.39 -15.49
CA THR A 326 78.05 6.39 -14.86
C THR A 326 77.58 7.78 -15.31
N ALA A 327 77.24 8.64 -14.36
CA ALA A 327 77.04 10.05 -14.63
C ALA A 327 78.38 10.61 -15.15
N ALA A 328 78.48 10.78 -16.47
CA ALA A 328 79.54 11.56 -17.07
C ALA A 328 79.33 13.01 -16.68
N THR A 329 80.34 13.60 -16.06
CA THR A 329 80.56 15.04 -15.98
C THR A 329 80.45 15.61 -17.40
N GLY A 330 79.35 16.28 -17.71
CA GLY A 330 79.06 16.74 -19.07
C GLY A 330 77.96 17.80 -19.07
N GLY A 331 78.25 18.96 -18.48
CA GLY A 331 77.35 20.12 -18.43
C GLY A 331 77.03 20.74 -19.80
N ASP A 332 77.75 20.38 -20.86
CA ASP A 332 77.56 20.98 -22.20
C ASP A 332 76.70 20.13 -23.15
N THR A 333 76.60 18.82 -22.96
CA THR A 333 75.86 17.96 -23.92
C THR A 333 74.35 17.96 -23.70
N THR A 334 73.88 18.12 -22.47
CA THR A 334 72.43 18.13 -22.15
C THR A 334 71.76 19.43 -22.54
N VAL A 335 72.44 20.58 -22.39
CA VAL A 335 71.93 21.89 -22.85
C VAL A 335 71.87 21.91 -24.37
N THR A 336 72.91 21.41 -25.05
CA THR A 336 72.93 21.31 -26.52
C THR A 336 71.86 20.35 -27.04
N ALA A 337 71.63 19.23 -26.36
CA ALA A 337 70.57 18.28 -26.69
C ALA A 337 69.17 18.88 -26.47
N LEU A 338 68.92 19.53 -25.33
CA LEU A 338 67.64 20.20 -25.05
C LEU A 338 67.37 21.36 -26.02
N GLN A 339 68.41 22.11 -26.39
CA GLN A 339 68.31 23.20 -27.35
C GLN A 339 68.10 22.68 -28.78
N ALA A 340 68.65 21.50 -29.12
CA ALA A 340 68.35 20.79 -30.37
C ALA A 340 66.91 20.26 -30.39
N THR A 341 66.42 19.66 -29.29
CA THR A 341 65.04 19.20 -29.18
C THR A 341 64.04 20.35 -29.23
N ALA A 342 64.34 21.49 -28.58
CA ALA A 342 63.52 22.69 -28.63
C ALA A 342 63.46 23.30 -30.05
N ARG A 343 64.58 23.32 -30.78
CA ARG A 343 64.61 23.73 -32.20
C ARG A 343 63.82 22.78 -33.10
N GLN A 344 63.90 21.46 -32.86
CA GLN A 344 63.09 20.47 -33.57
C GLN A 344 61.60 20.67 -33.32
N LEU A 345 61.20 20.92 -32.07
CA LEU A 345 59.81 21.15 -31.71
C LEU A 345 59.26 22.44 -32.36
N GLN A 346 60.06 23.51 -32.36
CA GLN A 346 59.71 24.75 -33.04
C GLN A 346 59.62 24.57 -34.56
N ALA A 347 60.50 23.76 -35.17
CA ALA A 347 60.42 23.45 -36.59
C ALA A 347 59.17 22.62 -36.93
N GLN A 348 58.78 21.65 -36.08
CA GLN A 348 57.55 20.88 -36.23
C GLN A 348 56.30 21.76 -36.12
N LEU A 349 56.26 22.66 -35.12
CA LEU A 349 55.16 23.61 -34.96
C LEU A 349 55.01 24.51 -36.19
N LYS A 350 56.13 24.99 -36.76
CA LYS A 350 56.12 25.83 -37.97
C LYS A 350 55.66 25.05 -39.21
N GLN A 351 56.06 23.78 -39.33
CA GLN A 351 55.54 22.90 -40.38
C GLN A 351 54.04 22.66 -40.25
N GLN A 352 53.56 22.42 -39.03
CA GLN A 352 52.15 22.19 -38.76
C GLN A 352 51.30 23.44 -39.06
N GLN A 353 51.79 24.62 -38.69
CA GLN A 353 51.15 25.89 -39.05
C GLN A 353 51.08 26.08 -40.57
N ASN A 354 52.17 25.80 -41.30
CA ASN A 354 52.16 25.88 -42.76
C ASN A 354 51.21 24.87 -43.42
N GLN A 355 51.05 23.67 -42.85
CA GLN A 355 50.07 22.69 -43.33
C GLN A 355 48.64 23.17 -43.09
N ASN A 356 48.35 23.68 -41.90
CA ASN A 356 47.03 24.24 -41.59
C ASN A 356 46.71 25.44 -42.49
N GLN A 357 47.69 26.30 -42.78
CA GLN A 357 47.50 27.42 -43.70
C GLN A 357 47.19 26.95 -45.12
N LYS A 358 47.94 25.96 -45.64
CA LYS A 358 47.65 25.38 -46.96
C LYS A 358 46.28 24.72 -47.03
N GLN A 359 45.82 24.07 -45.96
CA GLN A 359 44.47 23.51 -45.90
C GLN A 359 43.41 24.62 -45.92
N GLN A 360 43.63 25.73 -45.22
CA GLN A 360 42.73 26.88 -45.28
C GLN A 360 42.68 27.52 -46.67
N ASP A 361 43.83 27.67 -47.33
CA ASP A 361 43.90 28.22 -48.70
C ASP A 361 43.16 27.30 -49.69
N GLN A 362 43.35 25.97 -49.58
CA GLN A 362 42.60 24.99 -50.39
C GLN A 362 41.09 25.05 -50.15
N GLN A 363 40.66 25.22 -48.89
CA GLN A 363 39.24 25.39 -48.57
C GLN A 363 38.68 26.69 -49.15
N GLN A 364 39.42 27.79 -49.10
CA GLN A 364 39.01 29.05 -49.71
C GLN A 364 38.90 28.95 -51.23
N ASP A 365 39.85 28.27 -51.89
CA ASP A 365 39.80 28.04 -53.33
C ASP A 365 38.60 27.17 -53.73
N GLN A 366 38.28 26.13 -52.96
CA GLN A 366 37.07 25.32 -53.17
C GLN A 366 35.80 26.13 -53.00
N ILE A 367 35.72 26.98 -51.96
CA ILE A 367 34.58 27.88 -51.74
C ILE A 367 34.42 28.83 -52.93
N LYS A 368 35.52 29.38 -53.46
CA LYS A 368 35.51 30.29 -54.60
C LYS A 368 35.05 29.59 -55.89
N GLN A 369 35.53 28.37 -56.13
CA GLN A 369 35.06 27.54 -57.25
C GLN A 369 33.56 27.21 -57.16
N LEU A 370 33.07 26.88 -55.96
CA LEU A 370 31.65 26.66 -55.70
C LEU A 370 30.83 27.93 -55.93
N GLN A 371 31.31 29.09 -55.48
CA GLN A 371 30.65 30.37 -55.72
C GLN A 371 30.61 30.73 -57.22
N ASP A 372 31.68 30.46 -57.96
CA ASP A 372 31.72 30.68 -59.41
C ASP A 372 30.81 29.70 -60.18
N GLN A 373 30.71 28.44 -59.74
CA GLN A 373 29.73 27.49 -60.27
C GLN A 373 28.29 27.94 -60.00
N ILE A 374 27.99 28.41 -58.78
CA ILE A 374 26.67 28.97 -58.45
C ILE A 374 26.36 30.19 -59.32
N LYS A 375 27.31 31.10 -59.52
CA LYS A 375 27.12 32.26 -60.43
C LYS A 375 26.88 31.86 -61.87
N ARG A 376 27.58 30.83 -62.37
CA ARG A 376 27.33 30.30 -63.73
C ARG A 376 25.92 29.71 -63.84
N LEU A 377 25.49 28.91 -62.87
CA LEU A 377 24.14 28.33 -62.84
C LEU A 377 23.04 29.41 -62.75
N LEU A 378 23.26 30.48 -61.98
CA LEU A 378 22.32 31.61 -61.92
C LEU A 378 22.21 32.34 -63.26
N ASN A 379 23.32 32.54 -63.99
CA ASN A 379 23.30 33.18 -65.30
C ASN A 379 22.66 32.31 -66.40
N THR A 380 22.69 30.97 -66.27
CA THR A 380 21.99 30.08 -67.21
C THR A 380 20.47 30.09 -67.01
N GLN A 381 19.97 30.46 -65.83
CA GLN A 381 18.52 30.62 -65.57
C GLN A 381 17.99 32.02 -65.93
N ALA A 382 18.85 33.00 -66.14
CA ALA A 382 18.47 34.39 -66.44
C ALA A 382 18.37 34.72 -67.94
N ASN A 383 18.58 33.76 -68.85
CA ASN A 383 18.40 33.97 -70.29
C ASN A 383 17.69 32.77 -70.94
N PRO A 384 16.35 32.71 -70.91
CA PRO A 384 15.59 31.75 -71.68
C PRO A 384 15.52 32.24 -73.13
N SER A 385 16.15 31.52 -74.04
CA SER A 385 15.73 31.50 -75.44
C SER A 385 14.51 30.61 -75.61
#